data_AF-A0A3C0VEP1-F1
#
_entry.id   AF-A0A3C0VEP1-F1
#
_cell.length_a   1.000
_cell.length_b   1.000
_cell.length_c   1.000
_cell.angle_alpha   90.00
_cell.angle_beta   90.00
_cell.angle_gamma   90.00
#
_symmetry.space_group_name_H-M   'P 1'
#
loop_
_entity.id
_entity.type
_entity.pdbx_description
1 polymer ?
#
loop_
_entity_poly.entity_id
_entity_poly.type
_entity_poly.pdbx_seq_one_letter_code
_entity_poly.pdbx_strand_id
1 'polypeptide(L)'
;MLAILVIVLVLLARFWGPGLHIWAGDRTIERLREKRRHLPSEDLILRHPEPFLYGTVAADLISFKRFGGRRNSCHNWNMAERLAPFLTTPATRAFGLGYLCHLAADVTSHNIFVPYERVAELTPPFMGHAFLESLADAHISERCWERLKELRHRTNFAHYDAIVDEAVGVKVLPLRGNRWIFRRLVLAAYRPMWRRAHGFWRHGQHLVELDLTLLHILRNQVLEDIDSVISGRDYDLLTAQDPSGLKALRDARLLRRRILELHPTRDRALPEARRVARERFWNLQRPLFPPGRR
;
A
#
# COMPACT_ATOMS: atom_id res chain seq x y z
N MET A 1 15.10 -27.09 7.84
CA MET A 1 14.35 -26.00 8.51
C MET A 1 14.83 -24.61 8.12
N LEU A 2 16.14 -24.32 8.07
CA LEU A 2 16.68 -23.02 7.64
C LEU A 2 16.33 -22.66 6.18
N ALA A 3 16.41 -23.63 5.25
CA ALA A 3 16.02 -23.39 3.84
C ALA A 3 14.53 -23.11 3.68
N ILE A 4 13.65 -23.78 4.43
CA ILE A 4 12.21 -23.51 4.45
C ILE A 4 11.95 -22.14 5.07
N LEU A 5 12.65 -21.77 6.15
CA LEU A 5 12.56 -20.45 6.75
C LEU A 5 13.05 -19.37 5.79
N VAL A 6 14.15 -19.58 5.06
CA VAL A 6 14.67 -18.66 4.05
C VAL A 6 13.72 -18.54 2.87
N ILE A 7 13.18 -19.65 2.38
CA ILE A 7 12.16 -19.65 1.32
C ILE A 7 10.89 -18.93 1.80
N VAL A 8 10.44 -19.19 3.02
CA VAL A 8 9.31 -18.48 3.64
C VAL A 8 9.63 -17.00 3.78
N LEU A 9 10.82 -16.62 4.25
CA LEU A 9 11.24 -15.21 4.38
C LEU A 9 11.38 -14.52 3.02
N VAL A 10 11.86 -15.21 1.99
CA VAL A 10 11.98 -14.69 0.60
C VAL A 10 10.61 -14.58 -0.06
N LEU A 11 9.71 -15.55 0.18
CA LEU A 11 8.32 -15.51 -0.29
C LEU A 11 7.51 -14.43 0.46
N LEU A 12 7.79 -14.25 1.75
CA LEU A 12 7.22 -13.18 2.55
C LEU A 12 7.73 -11.83 2.05
N ALA A 13 9.05 -11.64 1.89
CA ALA A 13 9.71 -10.41 1.41
C ALA A 13 9.20 -9.90 0.06
N ARG A 14 8.42 -10.70 -0.67
CA ARG A 14 7.82 -10.36 -1.95
C ARG A 14 6.48 -9.62 -1.83
N PHE A 15 5.97 -9.36 -0.61
CA PHE A 15 4.63 -8.78 -0.39
C PHE A 15 4.53 -7.88 0.87
N TRP A 16 5.23 -6.74 0.90
CA TRP A 16 5.22 -5.79 2.03
C TRP A 16 4.97 -4.35 1.55
N GLY A 17 3.95 -3.72 2.13
CA GLY A 17 3.63 -2.29 2.03
C GLY A 17 2.64 -1.74 3.09
N PRO A 18 2.27 -2.46 4.19
CA PRO A 18 1.22 -1.93 5.08
C PRO A 18 1.69 -0.78 5.97
N GLY A 19 3.00 -0.50 6.06
CA GLY A 19 3.53 0.58 6.91
C GLY A 19 2.99 1.94 6.48
N LEU A 20 3.06 2.22 5.17
CA LEU A 20 2.46 3.41 4.57
C LEU A 20 0.95 3.48 4.82
N HIS A 21 0.22 2.38 4.64
CA HIS A 21 -1.23 2.36 4.82
C HIS A 21 -1.68 2.56 6.27
N ILE A 22 -1.00 1.93 7.24
CA ILE A 22 -1.33 2.14 8.65
C ILE A 22 -0.93 3.55 9.10
N TRP A 23 0.20 4.07 8.61
CA TRP A 23 0.61 5.45 8.86
C TRP A 23 -0.40 6.45 8.30
N ALA A 24 -0.86 6.25 7.06
CA ALA A 24 -1.81 7.12 6.41
C ALA A 24 -3.16 7.11 7.14
N GLY A 25 -3.63 5.93 7.54
CA GLY A 25 -4.84 5.79 8.35
C GLY A 25 -4.73 6.46 9.73
N ASP A 26 -3.60 6.28 10.44
CA ASP A 26 -3.38 6.91 11.74
C ASP A 26 -3.31 8.43 11.62
N ARG A 27 -2.55 8.93 10.63
CA ARG A 27 -2.42 10.37 10.37
C ARG A 27 -3.75 11.00 9.96
N THR A 28 -4.57 10.27 9.22
CA THR A 28 -5.94 10.71 8.88
C THR A 28 -6.77 10.89 10.14
N ILE A 29 -6.80 9.90 11.05
CA ILE A 29 -7.52 10.03 12.32
C ILE A 29 -7.01 11.22 13.15
N GLU A 30 -5.69 11.41 13.23
CA GLU A 30 -5.11 12.57 13.92
C GLU A 30 -5.60 13.90 13.33
N ARG A 31 -5.52 14.06 11.99
CA ARG A 31 -6.03 15.26 11.29
C ARG A 31 -7.53 15.47 11.51
N LEU A 32 -8.33 14.41 11.50
CA LEU A 32 -9.77 14.50 11.76
C LEU A 32 -10.03 14.99 13.20
N ARG A 33 -9.29 14.51 14.20
CA ARG A 33 -9.44 14.98 15.60
C ARG A 33 -9.13 16.48 15.78
N GLU A 34 -8.28 17.03 14.93
CA GLU A 34 -7.92 18.46 14.94
C GLU A 34 -8.98 19.35 14.26
N LYS A 35 -9.89 18.78 13.45
CA LYS A 35 -10.97 19.53 12.78
C LYS A 35 -12.02 20.02 13.80
N ARG A 36 -12.50 21.25 13.60
CA ARG A 36 -13.58 21.85 14.43
C ARG A 36 -14.97 21.32 14.11
N ARG A 37 -15.18 20.84 12.88
CA ARG A 37 -16.44 20.28 12.39
C ARG A 37 -16.13 19.09 11.52
N HIS A 38 -16.97 18.07 11.63
CA HIS A 38 -16.80 16.80 10.95
C HIS A 38 -17.92 16.56 9.95
N LEU A 39 -17.57 15.96 8.82
CA LEU A 39 -18.55 15.36 7.91
C LEU A 39 -19.09 14.06 8.52
N PRO A 40 -20.27 13.56 8.09
CA PRO A 40 -20.82 12.30 8.60
C PRO A 40 -19.87 11.09 8.45
N SER A 41 -19.10 11.04 7.37
CA SER A 41 -18.07 10.02 7.11
C SER A 41 -16.89 10.15 8.08
N GLU A 42 -16.48 11.37 8.41
CA GLU A 42 -15.41 11.64 9.37
C GLU A 42 -15.84 11.26 10.80
N ASP A 43 -17.07 11.60 11.19
CA ASP A 43 -17.67 11.18 12.47
C ASP A 43 -17.77 9.67 12.58
N LEU A 44 -18.07 8.99 11.47
CA LEU A 44 -18.11 7.54 11.42
C LEU A 44 -16.73 6.93 11.70
N ILE A 45 -15.67 7.50 11.09
CA ILE A 45 -14.29 7.09 11.30
C ILE A 45 -13.86 7.33 12.76
N LEU A 46 -14.17 8.51 13.32
CA LEU A 46 -13.79 8.84 14.69
C LEU A 46 -14.50 7.97 15.73
N ARG A 47 -15.74 7.54 15.47
CA ARG A 47 -16.49 6.60 16.32
C ARG A 47 -16.04 5.14 16.16
N HIS A 48 -15.49 4.78 15.00
CA HIS A 48 -15.04 3.42 14.68
C HIS A 48 -13.60 3.41 14.11
N PRO A 49 -12.60 3.88 14.89
CA PRO A 49 -11.24 4.05 14.39
C PRO A 49 -10.53 2.72 14.15
N GLU A 50 -10.80 1.69 14.95
CA GLU A 50 -10.15 0.37 14.77
C GLU A 50 -10.64 -0.36 13.51
N PRO A 51 -11.97 -0.45 13.24
CA PRO A 51 -12.46 -0.96 11.96
C PRO A 51 -11.91 -0.20 10.75
N PHE A 52 -11.88 1.14 10.81
CA PHE A 52 -11.30 1.97 9.76
C PHE A 52 -9.82 1.66 9.51
N LEU A 53 -8.99 1.68 10.56
CA LEU A 53 -7.56 1.37 10.44
C LEU A 53 -7.30 -0.04 9.95
N TYR A 54 -8.14 -1.00 10.32
CA TYR A 54 -8.01 -2.34 9.77
C TYR A 54 -8.34 -2.37 8.28
N GLY A 55 -9.36 -1.62 7.85
CA GLY A 55 -9.70 -1.45 6.45
C GLY A 55 -8.51 -0.97 5.61
N THR A 56 -7.70 -0.03 6.13
CA THR A 56 -6.55 0.50 5.38
C THR A 56 -5.46 -0.52 5.09
N VAL A 57 -5.40 -1.63 5.84
CA VAL A 57 -4.39 -2.71 5.65
C VAL A 57 -5.00 -4.03 5.18
N ALA A 58 -6.33 -4.14 5.12
CA ALA A 58 -7.02 -5.41 4.92
C ALA A 58 -6.75 -6.03 3.54
N ALA A 59 -6.69 -5.23 2.49
CA ALA A 59 -6.44 -5.72 1.13
C ALA A 59 -5.10 -6.48 1.03
N ASP A 60 -4.02 -5.93 1.57
CA ASP A 60 -2.70 -6.59 1.61
C ASP A 60 -2.71 -7.88 2.42
N LEU A 61 -3.31 -7.83 3.62
CA LEU A 61 -3.35 -8.98 4.54
C LEU A 61 -4.16 -10.15 3.98
N ILE A 62 -5.13 -9.89 3.11
CA ILE A 62 -6.01 -10.90 2.51
C ILE A 62 -5.45 -11.39 1.18
N SER A 63 -4.89 -10.51 0.35
CA SER A 63 -4.09 -10.89 -0.82
C SER A 63 -3.01 -11.92 -0.44
N PHE A 64 -2.42 -11.74 0.74
CA PHE A 64 -1.44 -12.66 1.31
C PHE A 64 -1.99 -14.07 1.60
N LYS A 65 -3.26 -14.22 2.03
CA LYS A 65 -3.88 -15.54 2.32
C LYS A 65 -4.13 -16.40 1.08
N ARG A 66 -4.03 -15.83 -0.13
CA ARG A 66 -4.55 -16.43 -1.36
C ARG A 66 -3.46 -16.88 -2.34
N PHE A 67 -2.31 -17.35 -1.83
CA PHE A 67 -1.24 -17.94 -2.66
C PHE A 67 -1.82 -18.86 -3.75
N GLY A 68 -1.79 -18.42 -5.02
CA GLY A 68 -2.13 -19.26 -6.17
C GLY A 68 -3.14 -18.73 -7.20
N GLY A 69 -3.78 -17.57 -7.07
CA GLY A 69 -4.74 -17.15 -8.12
C GLY A 69 -5.16 -15.68 -8.14
N ARG A 70 -4.99 -15.04 -9.31
CA ARG A 70 -5.37 -13.67 -9.72
C ARG A 70 -5.01 -12.55 -8.71
N ARG A 71 -3.81 -11.98 -8.89
CA ARG A 71 -3.19 -10.92 -8.08
C ARG A 71 -3.96 -9.58 -7.95
N ASN A 72 -5.08 -9.35 -8.65
CA ASN A 72 -5.64 -8.00 -8.81
C ASN A 72 -7.10 -7.84 -8.39
N SER A 73 -7.73 -8.85 -7.79
CA SER A 73 -9.16 -8.70 -7.44
C SER A 73 -9.40 -7.77 -6.24
N CYS A 74 -8.41 -7.64 -5.34
CA CYS A 74 -8.54 -6.84 -4.11
C CYS A 74 -8.14 -5.37 -4.30
N HIS A 75 -7.24 -5.09 -5.25
CA HIS A 75 -6.71 -3.75 -5.52
C HIS A 75 -7.43 -3.15 -6.73
N ASN A 76 -8.75 -2.98 -6.62
CA ASN A 76 -9.62 -2.47 -7.68
C ASN A 76 -10.84 -1.75 -7.12
N TRP A 77 -11.24 -0.63 -7.72
CA TRP A 77 -12.38 0.19 -7.28
C TRP A 77 -13.73 -0.54 -7.29
N ASN A 78 -13.91 -1.60 -8.08
CA ASN A 78 -15.11 -2.45 -8.04
C ASN A 78 -15.32 -3.10 -6.66
N MET A 79 -14.31 -3.12 -5.80
CA MET A 79 -14.46 -3.52 -4.41
C MET A 79 -15.46 -2.64 -3.64
N ALA A 80 -15.64 -1.37 -4.02
CA ALA A 80 -16.65 -0.50 -3.41
C ALA A 80 -18.06 -1.13 -3.52
N GLU A 81 -18.45 -1.51 -4.73
CA GLU A 81 -19.76 -2.15 -5.00
C GLU A 81 -19.84 -3.54 -4.38
N ARG A 82 -18.76 -4.32 -4.44
CA ARG A 82 -18.73 -5.68 -3.91
C ARG A 82 -18.81 -5.74 -2.39
N LEU A 83 -18.22 -4.75 -1.71
CA LEU A 83 -18.28 -4.64 -0.26
C LEU A 83 -19.64 -4.14 0.21
N ALA A 84 -20.30 -3.26 -0.57
CA ALA A 84 -21.51 -2.55 -0.16
C ALA A 84 -22.60 -3.42 0.51
N PRO A 85 -22.94 -4.63 0.02
CA PRO A 85 -23.94 -5.50 0.66
C PRO A 85 -23.60 -5.91 2.10
N PHE A 86 -22.32 -5.89 2.46
CA PHE A 86 -21.81 -6.31 3.77
C PHE A 86 -21.60 -5.14 4.73
N LEU A 87 -21.67 -3.89 4.26
CA LEU A 87 -21.41 -2.68 5.07
C LEU A 87 -22.69 -2.18 5.76
N THR A 88 -23.31 -3.06 6.55
CA THR A 88 -24.66 -2.83 7.12
C THR A 88 -24.64 -2.08 8.45
N THR A 89 -23.55 -2.18 9.22
CA THR A 89 -23.38 -1.51 10.52
C THR A 89 -22.41 -0.33 10.44
N PRO A 90 -22.48 0.64 11.37
CA PRO A 90 -21.51 1.75 11.43
C PRO A 90 -20.04 1.28 11.44
N ALA A 91 -19.72 0.23 12.21
CA ALA A 91 -18.37 -0.33 12.27
C ALA A 91 -17.94 -0.93 10.92
N THR A 92 -18.81 -1.70 10.25
CA THR A 92 -18.51 -2.23 8.91
C THR A 92 -18.39 -1.14 7.86
N ARG A 93 -19.18 -0.06 7.94
CA ARG A 93 -19.04 1.08 7.02
C ARG A 93 -17.73 1.83 7.22
N ALA A 94 -17.28 2.02 8.47
CA ALA A 94 -15.97 2.57 8.75
C ALA A 94 -14.84 1.69 8.20
N PHE A 95 -14.96 0.37 8.33
CA PHE A 95 -14.06 -0.59 7.69
C PHE A 95 -14.04 -0.44 6.17
N GLY A 96 -15.20 -0.33 5.53
CA GLY A 96 -15.32 -0.10 4.08
C GLY A 96 -14.63 1.20 3.64
N LEU A 97 -14.82 2.31 4.37
CA LEU A 97 -14.10 3.56 4.13
C LEU A 97 -12.58 3.38 4.23
N GLY A 98 -12.11 2.65 5.24
CA GLY A 98 -10.70 2.31 5.38
C GLY A 98 -10.17 1.52 4.18
N TYR A 99 -10.95 0.57 3.66
CA TYR A 99 -10.60 -0.21 2.47
C TYR A 99 -10.50 0.66 1.21
N LEU A 100 -11.41 1.63 1.03
CA LEU A 100 -11.31 2.58 -0.09
C LEU A 100 -10.11 3.53 0.07
N CYS A 101 -9.77 3.92 1.31
CA CYS A 101 -8.56 4.69 1.60
C CYS A 101 -7.27 3.91 1.29
N HIS A 102 -7.28 2.58 1.45
CA HIS A 102 -6.19 1.72 0.96
C HIS A 102 -6.00 1.87 -0.56
N LEU A 103 -7.09 1.71 -1.33
CA LEU A 103 -7.06 1.86 -2.78
C LEU A 103 -6.61 3.26 -3.22
N ALA A 104 -7.01 4.31 -2.49
CA ALA A 104 -6.54 5.67 -2.72
C ALA A 104 -5.02 5.79 -2.56
N ALA A 105 -4.47 5.25 -1.47
CA ALA A 105 -3.02 5.23 -1.26
C ALA A 105 -2.28 4.44 -2.36
N ASP A 106 -2.87 3.34 -2.82
CA ASP A 106 -2.35 2.51 -3.92
C ASP A 106 -2.28 3.25 -5.25
N VAL A 107 -3.24 4.15 -5.55
CA VAL A 107 -3.17 4.99 -6.75
C VAL A 107 -1.85 5.76 -6.78
N THR A 108 -1.48 6.45 -5.71
CA THR A 108 -0.21 7.18 -5.63
C THR A 108 1.00 6.23 -5.60
N SER A 109 0.95 5.14 -4.84
CA SER A 109 2.06 4.19 -4.73
C SER A 109 2.40 3.53 -6.07
N HIS A 110 1.39 2.94 -6.73
CA HIS A 110 1.59 2.11 -7.90
C HIS A 110 1.62 2.88 -9.22
N ASN A 111 1.14 4.13 -9.27
CA ASN A 111 1.23 4.98 -10.46
C ASN A 111 2.40 5.98 -10.44
N ILE A 112 2.94 6.30 -9.26
CA ILE A 112 4.01 7.31 -9.13
C ILE A 112 5.23 6.75 -8.42
N PHE A 113 5.10 6.35 -7.14
CA PHE A 113 6.25 5.97 -6.31
C PHE A 113 7.03 4.78 -6.90
N VAL A 114 6.36 3.63 -7.05
CA VAL A 114 7.00 2.41 -7.54
C VAL A 114 7.52 2.58 -8.97
N PRO A 115 6.72 3.10 -9.94
CA PRO A 115 7.23 3.40 -11.28
C PRO A 115 8.45 4.31 -11.30
N TYR A 116 8.47 5.37 -10.48
CA TYR A 116 9.62 6.27 -10.37
C TYR A 116 10.86 5.54 -9.90
N GLU A 117 10.80 4.90 -8.74
CA GLU A 117 11.98 4.25 -8.13
C GLU A 117 12.52 3.13 -9.01
N ARG A 118 11.64 2.40 -9.71
CA ARG A 118 12.06 1.38 -10.70
C ARG A 118 12.89 1.95 -11.83
N VAL A 119 12.61 3.17 -12.26
CA VAL A 119 13.37 3.84 -13.33
C VAL A 119 14.59 4.53 -12.73
N ALA A 120 14.40 5.41 -11.74
CA ALA A 120 15.42 6.24 -11.13
C ALA A 120 16.61 5.40 -10.61
N GLU A 121 16.34 4.28 -9.96
CA GLU A 121 17.37 3.42 -9.36
C GLU A 121 17.68 2.18 -10.21
N LEU A 122 17.10 2.09 -11.41
CA LEU A 122 17.24 0.97 -12.34
C LEU A 122 16.97 -0.39 -11.68
N THR A 123 16.05 -0.43 -10.71
CA THR A 123 15.80 -1.57 -9.82
C THR A 123 15.63 -2.88 -10.61
N PRO A 124 16.35 -3.97 -10.26
CA PRO A 124 16.29 -5.23 -11.00
C PRO A 124 14.87 -5.81 -11.14
N PRO A 125 14.52 -6.48 -12.25
CA PRO A 125 13.15 -6.97 -12.49
C PRO A 125 12.65 -7.99 -11.45
N PHE A 126 13.55 -8.73 -10.80
CA PHE A 126 13.19 -9.72 -9.78
C PHE A 126 12.77 -9.08 -8.45
N MET A 127 13.23 -7.85 -8.20
CA MET A 127 12.77 -6.99 -7.11
C MET A 127 11.44 -6.34 -7.53
N GLY A 128 10.34 -6.82 -6.95
CA GLY A 128 8.98 -6.36 -7.25
C GLY A 128 8.63 -5.03 -6.56
N HIS A 129 7.39 -4.57 -6.75
CA HIS A 129 6.87 -3.38 -6.05
C HIS A 129 7.04 -3.47 -4.53
N ALA A 130 6.79 -4.65 -3.98
CA ALA A 130 6.88 -4.91 -2.55
C ALA A 130 8.28 -4.68 -1.96
N PHE A 131 9.33 -4.80 -2.76
CA PHE A 131 10.67 -4.44 -2.30
C PHE A 131 10.78 -2.94 -2.09
N LEU A 132 10.35 -2.13 -3.06
CA LEU A 132 10.40 -0.68 -3.00
C LEU A 132 9.46 -0.12 -1.91
N GLU A 133 8.27 -0.69 -1.79
CA GLU A 133 7.35 -0.38 -0.69
C GLU A 133 7.95 -0.71 0.68
N SER A 134 8.66 -1.84 0.80
CA SER A 134 9.37 -2.17 2.06
C SER A 134 10.49 -1.19 2.39
N LEU A 135 11.17 -0.63 1.39
CA LEU A 135 12.16 0.43 1.60
C LEU A 135 11.47 1.71 2.07
N ALA A 136 10.32 2.08 1.48
CA ALA A 136 9.55 3.24 1.93
C ALA A 136 9.04 3.08 3.37
N ASP A 137 8.61 1.85 3.72
CA ASP A 137 8.16 1.48 5.06
C ASP A 137 9.28 1.59 6.11
N ALA A 138 10.56 1.59 5.70
CA ALA A 138 11.71 1.86 6.60
C ALA A 138 11.70 3.25 7.20
N HIS A 139 11.01 4.17 6.53
CA HIS A 139 10.87 5.55 6.97
C HIS A 139 9.54 5.76 7.71
N ILE A 140 8.85 4.70 8.12
CA ILE A 140 7.63 4.75 8.93
C ILE A 140 7.99 4.51 10.40
N SER A 141 7.40 5.32 11.29
CA SER A 141 7.73 5.26 12.72
C SER A 141 7.32 3.93 13.37
N GLU A 142 8.09 3.48 14.36
CA GLU A 142 7.77 2.29 15.18
C GLU A 142 6.38 2.37 15.83
N ARG A 143 5.88 3.58 16.14
CA ARG A 143 4.53 3.81 16.69
C ARG A 143 3.43 3.24 15.79
N CYS A 144 3.56 3.38 14.47
CA CYS A 144 2.61 2.86 13.50
C CYS A 144 2.57 1.33 13.52
N TRP A 145 3.73 0.69 13.67
CA TRP A 145 3.86 -0.76 13.78
C TRP A 145 3.28 -1.31 15.08
N GLU A 146 3.48 -0.61 16.20
CA GLU A 146 2.83 -0.98 17.46
C GLU A 146 1.32 -0.85 17.38
N ARG A 147 0.81 0.21 16.73
CA ARG A 147 -0.62 0.38 16.51
C ARG A 147 -1.23 -0.76 15.70
N LEU A 148 -0.57 -1.21 14.63
CA LEU A 148 -0.99 -2.38 13.86
C LEU A 148 -1.07 -3.66 14.72
N LYS A 149 -0.14 -3.84 15.66
CA LYS A 149 -0.18 -4.97 16.60
C LYS A 149 -1.30 -4.83 17.62
N GLU A 150 -1.53 -3.65 18.17
CA GLU A 150 -2.60 -3.41 19.13
C GLU A 150 -3.98 -3.68 18.52
N LEU A 151 -4.18 -3.22 17.29
CA LEU A 151 -5.38 -3.50 16.48
C LEU A 151 -5.69 -5.00 16.45
N ARG A 152 -4.68 -5.86 16.26
CA ARG A 152 -4.84 -7.33 16.26
C ARG A 152 -5.43 -7.88 17.55
N HIS A 153 -5.14 -7.25 18.68
CA HIS A 153 -5.55 -7.76 19.99
C HIS A 153 -6.94 -7.26 20.40
N ARG A 154 -7.34 -6.08 19.93
CA ARG A 154 -8.55 -5.40 20.39
C ARG A 154 -9.78 -5.68 19.53
N THR A 155 -9.59 -5.97 18.26
CA THR A 155 -10.70 -6.11 17.32
C THR A 155 -10.80 -7.54 16.77
N ASN A 156 -12.02 -8.09 16.69
CA ASN A 156 -12.26 -9.37 16.04
C ASN A 156 -12.22 -9.24 14.51
N PHE A 157 -11.01 -9.28 13.94
CA PHE A 157 -10.81 -9.19 12.49
C PHE A 157 -11.33 -10.38 11.69
N ALA A 158 -11.76 -11.46 12.33
CA ALA A 158 -12.35 -12.58 11.61
C ALA A 158 -13.61 -12.18 10.84
N HIS A 159 -14.39 -11.24 11.38
CA HIS A 159 -15.59 -10.71 10.74
C HIS A 159 -15.26 -9.92 9.46
N TYR A 160 -14.36 -8.95 9.54
CA TYR A 160 -13.97 -8.12 8.40
C TYR A 160 -13.23 -8.89 7.30
N ASP A 161 -12.40 -9.87 7.70
CA ASP A 161 -11.77 -10.80 6.77
C ASP A 161 -12.82 -11.58 5.96
N ALA A 162 -13.89 -12.05 6.62
CA ALA A 162 -14.98 -12.76 5.94
C ALA A 162 -15.70 -11.84 4.94
N ILE A 163 -15.92 -10.57 5.30
CA ILE A 163 -16.52 -9.57 4.39
C ILE A 163 -15.72 -9.47 3.09
N VAL A 164 -14.39 -9.32 3.17
CA VAL A 164 -13.55 -9.21 1.97
C VAL A 164 -13.49 -10.53 1.20
N ASP A 165 -13.37 -11.67 1.90
CA ASP A 165 -13.36 -12.99 1.27
C ASP A 165 -14.64 -13.20 0.42
N GLU A 166 -15.80 -12.84 0.95
CA GLU A 166 -17.09 -12.91 0.25
C GLU A 166 -17.18 -11.89 -0.89
N ALA A 167 -16.81 -10.63 -0.65
CA ALA A 167 -16.85 -9.56 -1.66
C ALA A 167 -15.95 -9.85 -2.88
N VAL A 168 -14.80 -10.50 -2.66
CA VAL A 168 -13.90 -10.88 -3.77
C VAL A 168 -14.47 -12.03 -4.61
N GLY A 169 -15.37 -12.85 -4.05
CA GLY A 169 -16.18 -13.83 -4.78
C GLY A 169 -15.42 -15.04 -5.34
N VAL A 170 -14.18 -15.28 -4.92
CA VAL A 170 -13.35 -16.38 -5.42
C VAL A 170 -12.98 -17.29 -4.25
N LYS A 171 -13.50 -18.53 -4.28
CA LYS A 171 -13.28 -19.56 -3.26
C LYS A 171 -11.80 -19.65 -2.88
N VAL A 172 -11.48 -19.18 -1.67
CA VAL A 172 -10.18 -19.40 -1.05
C VAL A 172 -10.03 -20.90 -0.84
N LEU A 173 -8.85 -21.47 -1.14
CA LEU A 173 -8.54 -22.83 -0.68
C LEU A 173 -8.89 -22.91 0.82
N PRO A 174 -9.65 -23.92 1.27
CA PRO A 174 -10.02 -24.05 2.66
C PRO A 174 -8.76 -24.46 3.44
N LEU A 175 -7.91 -23.48 3.77
CA LEU A 175 -6.89 -23.62 4.81
C LEU A 175 -7.60 -23.66 6.18
N ARG A 176 -8.53 -24.61 6.36
CA ARG A 176 -9.26 -24.89 7.60
C ARG A 176 -8.31 -25.22 8.75
N GLY A 177 -7.07 -25.63 8.45
CA GLY A 177 -6.08 -25.99 9.45
C GLY A 177 -5.29 -24.85 10.09
N ASN A 178 -5.15 -23.65 9.48
CA ASN A 178 -4.17 -22.68 10.01
C ASN A 178 -4.36 -21.18 9.70
N ARG A 179 -5.60 -20.70 9.48
CA ARG A 179 -5.91 -19.25 9.44
C ARG A 179 -5.36 -18.51 10.66
N TRP A 180 -5.35 -19.16 11.81
CA TRP A 180 -4.81 -18.65 13.08
C TRP A 180 -3.26 -18.60 13.10
N ILE A 181 -2.57 -19.66 12.67
CA ILE A 181 -1.09 -19.68 12.62
C ILE A 181 -0.55 -18.65 11.62
N PHE A 182 -1.19 -18.49 10.46
CA PHE A 182 -0.78 -17.50 9.47
C PHE A 182 -0.98 -16.06 9.94
N ARG A 183 -2.14 -15.75 10.54
CA ARG A 183 -2.43 -14.45 11.16
C ARG A 183 -1.49 -14.13 12.33
N ARG A 184 -1.21 -15.10 13.20
CA ARG A 184 -0.30 -14.93 14.33
C ARG A 184 1.14 -14.84 13.88
N LEU A 185 1.60 -15.68 12.95
CA LEU A 185 2.98 -15.63 12.44
C LEU A 185 3.25 -14.36 11.66
N VAL A 186 2.38 -13.95 10.74
CA VAL A 186 2.68 -12.79 9.90
C VAL A 186 2.61 -11.51 10.70
N LEU A 187 1.53 -11.26 11.46
CA LEU A 187 1.43 -10.07 12.31
C LEU A 187 2.38 -10.10 13.54
N ALA A 188 2.76 -11.26 14.09
CA ALA A 188 3.77 -11.32 15.17
C ALA A 188 5.20 -11.23 14.64
N ALA A 189 5.47 -11.77 13.45
CA ALA A 189 6.75 -11.62 12.79
C ALA A 189 6.88 -10.23 12.16
N TYR A 190 5.80 -9.45 11.98
CA TYR A 190 5.85 -8.14 11.33
C TYR A 190 6.97 -7.26 11.88
N ARG A 191 7.15 -7.11 13.21
CA ARG A 191 8.24 -6.29 13.81
C ARG A 191 9.62 -6.96 13.91
N PRO A 192 9.78 -8.20 14.42
CA PRO A 192 11.10 -8.85 14.49
C PRO A 192 11.66 -9.20 13.12
N MET A 193 10.79 -9.57 12.17
CA MET A 193 11.15 -9.74 10.77
C MET A 193 11.23 -8.39 10.04
N TRP A 194 10.52 -7.31 10.42
CA TRP A 194 10.88 -5.95 9.97
C TRP A 194 12.30 -5.57 10.36
N ARG A 195 12.70 -5.76 11.62
CA ARG A 195 14.03 -5.41 12.11
C ARG A 195 15.13 -6.28 11.51
N ARG A 196 14.87 -7.57 11.29
CA ARG A 196 15.79 -8.50 10.60
C ARG A 196 15.84 -8.28 9.10
N ALA A 197 14.71 -7.99 8.47
CA ALA A 197 14.62 -7.57 7.08
C ALA A 197 15.38 -6.26 6.93
N HIS A 198 15.15 -5.23 7.76
CA HIS A 198 15.97 -4.01 7.82
C HIS A 198 17.46 -4.32 8.00
N GLY A 199 17.85 -5.33 8.79
CA GLY A 199 19.25 -5.80 8.89
C GLY A 199 19.79 -6.43 7.60
N PHE A 200 18.99 -7.23 6.89
CA PHE A 200 19.32 -7.85 5.60
C PHE A 200 19.29 -6.82 4.45
N TRP A 201 18.34 -5.89 4.49
CA TRP A 201 18.16 -4.76 3.58
C TRP A 201 19.19 -3.67 3.85
N ARG A 202 19.78 -3.57 5.04
CA ARG A 202 20.98 -2.73 5.25
C ARG A 202 22.18 -3.17 4.39
N HIS A 203 22.21 -4.41 3.92
CA HIS A 203 23.16 -4.85 2.89
C HIS A 203 22.67 -4.55 1.46
N GLY A 204 21.35 -4.50 1.23
CA GLY A 204 20.73 -4.23 -0.08
C GLY A 204 20.37 -2.77 -0.37
N GLN A 205 20.36 -1.88 0.62
CA GLN A 205 20.09 -0.44 0.50
C GLN A 205 21.16 0.26 -0.36
N HIS A 206 22.36 -0.33 -0.45
CA HIS A 206 23.39 0.12 -1.39
C HIS A 206 23.00 -0.10 -2.85
N LEU A 207 21.97 -0.91 -3.14
CA LEU A 207 21.51 -1.21 -4.50
C LEU A 207 20.45 -0.22 -5.01
N VAL A 208 19.71 0.43 -4.10
CA VAL A 208 18.62 1.36 -4.39
C VAL A 208 18.62 2.46 -3.32
N GLU A 209 18.90 3.69 -3.76
CA GLU A 209 18.82 4.88 -2.92
C GLU A 209 17.48 5.58 -3.19
N LEU A 210 16.54 5.50 -2.24
CA LEU A 210 15.23 6.15 -2.41
C LEU A 210 15.34 7.67 -2.45
N ASP A 211 14.51 8.30 -3.29
CA ASP A 211 14.34 9.75 -3.24
C ASP A 211 13.42 10.13 -2.07
N LEU A 212 14.03 10.47 -0.94
CA LEU A 212 13.29 10.82 0.29
C LEU A 212 12.46 12.10 0.13
N THR A 213 12.87 13.02 -0.75
CA THR A 213 12.09 14.23 -1.07
C THR A 213 10.81 13.83 -1.79
N LEU A 214 10.89 12.97 -2.80
CA LEU A 214 9.71 12.44 -3.47
C LEU A 214 8.84 11.66 -2.49
N LEU A 215 9.40 10.77 -1.68
CA LEU A 215 8.64 9.99 -0.70
C LEU A 215 7.84 10.89 0.25
N HIS A 216 8.44 12.01 0.71
CA HIS A 216 7.74 12.99 1.54
C HIS A 216 6.58 13.67 0.79
N ILE A 217 6.79 14.06 -0.47
CA ILE A 217 5.75 14.67 -1.31
C ILE A 217 4.59 13.69 -1.52
N LEU A 218 4.89 12.43 -1.86
CA LEU A 218 3.88 11.41 -2.13
C LEU A 218 3.11 11.02 -0.88
N ARG A 219 3.72 11.08 0.30
CA ARG A 219 3.00 10.92 1.57
C ARG A 219 1.91 11.98 1.78
N ASN A 220 2.17 13.22 1.37
CA ASN A 220 1.13 14.25 1.40
C ASN A 220 0.04 13.97 0.35
N GLN A 221 0.43 13.57 -0.87
CA GLN A 221 -0.53 13.20 -1.92
C GLN A 221 -1.45 12.05 -1.49
N VAL A 222 -0.91 11.01 -0.86
CA VAL A 222 -1.69 9.90 -0.29
C VAL A 222 -2.77 10.40 0.68
N LEU A 223 -2.47 11.40 1.49
CA LEU A 223 -3.44 11.96 2.43
C LEU A 223 -4.52 12.81 1.74
N GLU A 224 -4.19 13.49 0.64
CA GLU A 224 -5.17 14.19 -0.21
C GLU A 224 -6.09 13.20 -0.96
N ASP A 225 -5.52 12.10 -1.47
CA ASP A 225 -6.29 11.03 -2.12
C ASP A 225 -7.26 10.37 -1.10
N ILE A 226 -6.80 10.15 0.13
CA ILE A 226 -7.65 9.66 1.23
C ILE A 226 -8.75 10.66 1.60
N ASP A 227 -8.43 11.96 1.67
CA ASP A 227 -9.45 13.00 1.94
C ASP A 227 -10.49 13.04 0.81
N SER A 228 -10.09 12.78 -0.44
CA SER A 228 -11.01 12.68 -1.58
C SER A 228 -12.01 11.53 -1.40
N VAL A 229 -11.58 10.38 -0.88
CA VAL A 229 -12.46 9.26 -0.52
C VAL A 229 -13.40 9.62 0.64
N ILE A 230 -12.87 10.24 1.70
CA ILE A 230 -13.64 10.49 2.92
C ILE A 230 -14.66 11.62 2.73
N SER A 231 -14.26 12.70 2.06
CA SER A 231 -15.10 13.87 1.82
C SER A 231 -16.00 13.71 0.60
N GLY A 232 -15.67 12.80 -0.31
CA GLY A 232 -16.30 12.65 -1.63
C GLY A 232 -15.85 13.70 -2.65
N ARG A 233 -15.00 14.66 -2.25
CA ARG A 233 -14.43 15.65 -3.17
C ARG A 233 -13.48 14.95 -4.14
N ASP A 234 -13.60 15.26 -5.43
CA ASP A 234 -12.72 14.74 -6.48
C ASP A 234 -12.62 13.19 -6.55
N TYR A 235 -13.57 12.48 -5.93
CA TYR A 235 -13.59 11.02 -5.88
C TYR A 235 -13.67 10.40 -7.28
N ASP A 236 -14.41 11.01 -8.20
CA ASP A 236 -14.51 10.56 -9.60
C ASP A 236 -13.17 10.67 -10.35
N LEU A 237 -12.37 11.70 -10.06
CA LEU A 237 -11.04 11.88 -10.65
C LEU A 237 -10.06 10.84 -10.12
N LEU A 238 -10.13 10.55 -8.81
CA LEU A 238 -9.31 9.52 -8.17
C LEU A 238 -9.66 8.11 -8.67
N THR A 239 -10.95 7.79 -8.75
CA THR A 239 -11.43 6.46 -9.16
C THR A 239 -11.26 6.16 -10.65
N ALA A 240 -11.02 7.19 -11.47
CA ALA A 240 -10.57 7.03 -12.84
C ALA A 240 -9.14 6.43 -12.96
N GLN A 241 -8.35 6.47 -11.88
CA GLN A 241 -7.01 5.90 -11.84
C GLN A 241 -7.04 4.43 -11.39
N ASP A 242 -6.20 3.59 -12.00
CA ASP A 242 -6.04 2.19 -11.62
C ASP A 242 -5.20 2.07 -10.33
N PRO A 243 -5.76 1.62 -9.20
CA PRO A 243 -4.99 1.45 -7.97
C PRO A 243 -3.92 0.38 -8.14
N SER A 244 -4.09 -0.63 -9.00
CA SER A 244 -3.03 -1.62 -9.27
C SER A 244 -1.86 -1.05 -10.11
N GLY A 245 -2.00 0.15 -10.68
CA GLY A 245 -0.98 0.84 -11.46
C GLY A 245 -0.43 0.05 -12.66
N LEU A 246 -1.20 -0.86 -13.25
CA LEU A 246 -0.67 -1.83 -14.22
C LEU A 246 -0.04 -1.18 -15.44
N LYS A 247 -0.65 -0.09 -15.92
CA LYS A 247 -0.14 0.71 -17.03
C LYS A 247 1.16 1.42 -16.65
N ALA A 248 1.17 2.13 -15.51
CA ALA A 248 2.34 2.88 -15.06
C ALA A 248 3.55 1.96 -14.80
N LEU A 249 3.32 0.79 -14.18
CA LEU A 249 4.35 -0.22 -13.95
C LEU A 249 4.90 -0.82 -15.26
N ARG A 250 4.03 -1.02 -16.27
CA ARG A 250 4.45 -1.48 -17.60
C ARG A 250 5.29 -0.42 -18.31
N ASP A 251 4.82 0.83 -18.29
CA ASP A 251 5.50 1.96 -18.92
C ASP A 251 6.89 2.20 -18.29
N ALA A 252 6.99 2.14 -16.96
CA ALA A 252 8.26 2.22 -16.23
C ALA A 252 9.21 1.07 -16.60
N ARG A 253 8.70 -0.16 -16.72
CA ARG A 253 9.51 -1.31 -17.15
C ARG A 253 10.09 -1.10 -18.55
N LEU A 254 9.29 -0.61 -19.50
CA LEU A 254 9.74 -0.35 -20.87
C LEU A 254 10.76 0.79 -20.90
N LEU A 255 10.51 1.87 -20.15
CA LEU A 255 11.42 3.01 -20.04
C LEU A 255 12.79 2.61 -19.48
N ARG A 256 12.79 1.90 -18.35
CA ARG A 256 14.01 1.35 -17.73
C ARG A 256 14.79 0.48 -18.72
N ARG A 257 14.10 -0.40 -19.45
CA ARG A 257 14.73 -1.27 -20.44
C ARG A 257 15.42 -0.46 -21.54
N ARG A 258 14.73 0.55 -22.10
CA ARG A 258 15.28 1.42 -23.14
C ARG A 258 16.54 2.16 -22.66
N ILE A 259 16.53 2.70 -21.44
CA ILE A 259 17.70 3.38 -20.87
C ILE A 259 18.88 2.40 -20.76
N LEU A 260 18.66 1.19 -20.25
CA LEU A 260 19.73 0.18 -20.15
C LEU A 260 20.25 -0.30 -21.51
N GLU A 261 19.45 -0.26 -22.58
CA GLU A 261 19.88 -0.59 -23.94
C GLU A 261 20.76 0.52 -24.56
N LEU A 262 20.62 1.78 -24.12
CA LEU A 262 21.36 2.93 -24.64
C LEU A 262 22.71 3.16 -23.95
N HIS A 263 22.98 2.46 -22.84
CA HIS A 263 24.19 2.67 -22.04
C HIS A 263 24.92 1.34 -21.78
N PRO A 264 26.27 1.31 -21.86
CA PRO A 264 27.03 0.08 -21.77
C PRO A 264 27.11 -0.50 -20.34
N THR A 265 26.87 0.32 -19.31
CA THR A 265 26.89 -0.09 -17.90
C THR A 265 25.79 0.61 -17.11
N ARG A 266 25.39 0.00 -15.97
CA ARG A 266 24.42 0.61 -15.04
C ARG A 266 24.87 1.98 -14.56
N ASP A 267 26.14 2.13 -14.21
CA ASP A 267 26.66 3.38 -13.63
C ASP A 267 26.59 4.54 -14.62
N ARG A 268 26.77 4.27 -15.92
CA ARG A 268 26.58 5.29 -16.96
C ARG A 268 25.11 5.58 -17.26
N ALA A 269 24.23 4.61 -17.04
CA ALA A 269 22.79 4.74 -17.24
C ALA A 269 22.09 5.50 -16.09
N LEU A 270 22.61 5.41 -14.87
CA LEU A 270 21.95 5.89 -13.66
C LEU A 270 21.63 7.40 -13.66
N PRO A 271 22.55 8.31 -14.07
CA PRO A 271 22.25 9.74 -14.12
C PRO A 271 21.09 10.07 -15.07
N GLU A 272 21.08 9.45 -16.25
CA GLU A 272 20.00 9.61 -17.24
C GLU A 272 18.69 9.03 -16.72
N ALA A 273 18.74 7.87 -16.07
CA ALA A 273 17.57 7.24 -15.48
C ALA A 273 16.91 8.13 -14.41
N ARG A 274 17.71 8.70 -13.50
CA ARG A 274 17.24 9.66 -12.49
C ARG A 274 16.67 10.92 -13.12
N ARG A 275 17.31 11.48 -14.15
CA ARG A 275 16.82 12.67 -14.88
C ARG A 275 15.46 12.41 -15.52
N VAL A 276 15.36 11.35 -16.32
CA VAL A 276 14.13 10.98 -17.04
C VAL A 276 13.01 10.58 -16.07
N ALA A 277 13.34 9.89 -14.97
CA ALA A 277 12.37 9.58 -13.92
C ALA A 277 11.83 10.85 -13.26
N ARG A 278 12.69 11.82 -12.91
CA ARG A 278 12.24 13.12 -12.36
C ARG A 278 11.34 13.85 -13.35
N GLU A 279 11.78 14.03 -14.60
CA GLU A 279 10.98 14.71 -15.63
C GLU A 279 9.62 14.05 -15.86
N ARG A 280 9.55 12.72 -15.81
CA ARG A 280 8.30 12.01 -16.02
C ARG A 280 7.40 12.03 -14.80
N PHE A 281 7.90 11.70 -13.62
CA PHE A 281 7.06 11.43 -12.45
C PHE A 281 6.93 12.61 -11.49
N TRP A 282 7.89 13.55 -11.45
CA TRP A 282 7.68 14.81 -10.73
C TRP A 282 6.65 15.70 -11.43
N ASN A 283 6.61 15.69 -12.76
CA ASN A 283 5.56 16.39 -13.50
C ASN A 283 4.19 15.69 -13.37
N LEU A 284 4.17 14.39 -13.09
CA LEU A 284 2.96 13.64 -12.72
C LEU A 284 2.51 13.88 -11.27
N GLN A 285 3.23 14.67 -10.47
CA GLN A 285 2.73 15.15 -9.17
C GLN A 285 1.58 16.17 -9.34
N ARG A 286 1.36 16.68 -10.56
CA ARG A 286 0.44 17.79 -10.85
C ARG A 286 -0.69 17.59 -11.88
N PRO A 287 -0.96 16.41 -12.48
CA PRO A 287 -2.18 16.22 -13.27
C PRO A 287 -3.31 15.47 -12.54
N LEU A 288 -3.16 15.02 -11.29
CA LEU A 288 -4.33 14.49 -10.56
C LEU A 288 -5.21 15.62 -9.99
N PHE A 289 -4.62 16.77 -9.65
CA PHE A 289 -5.36 17.93 -9.12
C PHE A 289 -4.72 19.25 -9.60
N PRO A 290 -5.38 20.04 -10.45
CA PRO A 290 -4.86 21.36 -10.82
C PRO A 290 -4.86 22.29 -9.59
N PRO A 291 -3.81 23.10 -9.37
CA PRO A 291 -3.83 24.13 -8.34
C PRO A 291 -4.85 25.20 -8.74
N GLY A 292 -6.02 25.21 -8.09
CA GLY A 292 -7.06 26.18 -8.42
C GLY A 292 -8.47 25.91 -7.89
N ARG A 293 -8.74 24.79 -7.22
CA ARG A 293 -9.99 24.55 -6.48
C ARG A 293 -9.72 24.34 -5.00
N ARG A 294 -9.19 25.37 -4.34
CA ARG A 294 -9.20 25.50 -2.88
C ARG A 294 -10.43 26.31 -2.48
#